data_AF-A0A537P5J3-F1
#
_entry.id   AF-A0A537P5J3-F1
#
_cell.length_a   1.000
_cell.length_b   1.000
_cell.length_c   1.000
_cell.angle_alpha   90.00
_cell.angle_beta   90.00
_cell.angle_gamma   90.00
#
_symmetry.space_group_name_H-M   'P 1'
#
loop_
_entity.id
_entity.type
_entity.pdbx_description
1 polymer ?
#
loop_
_entity_poly.entity_id
_entity_poly.type
_entity_poly.pdbx_seq_one_letter_code
_entity_poly.pdbx_strand_id
1 'polypeptide(L)'
;MMRHDDVLRAEELEYLRHNPPRPRAGRSAIESMGSANYWIAVFGEPVRGNAWAWLLTGHHLGASFTCADGRVTAAPLFLGAQPLEDLTRPYAGFVVLSHEAIRGLDVVNSLNPEQARVAVVSTEPFFSDVLTGVGRRNSLSRFEGLPASDLDAAQKKLLLALVDEYVRNADADAAERHLDAIQRAGIDQLHFSWRGPTNDVRSPFYYRLHGPRLIIEFAVQEPNHVHTIMRDPQNDYGMDWLGLHYEEHAYSAR
;
A
#
# COMPACT_ATOMS: atom_id res chain seq x y z
N MET A 1 19.01 -0.67 -21.17
CA MET A 1 19.18 -0.65 -19.70
C MET A 1 18.08 -1.50 -19.10
N MET A 2 18.40 -2.50 -18.28
CA MET A 2 17.40 -3.33 -17.59
C MET A 2 16.70 -2.49 -16.52
N ARG A 3 15.37 -2.54 -16.45
CA ARG A 3 14.61 -1.90 -15.37
C ARG A 3 14.57 -2.82 -14.15
N HIS A 4 14.31 -2.24 -12.98
CA HIS A 4 14.28 -2.99 -11.72
C HIS A 4 13.33 -4.19 -11.77
N ASP A 5 12.08 -4.00 -12.23
CA ASP A 5 11.09 -5.09 -12.29
C ASP A 5 11.41 -6.17 -13.35
N ASP A 6 12.33 -5.91 -14.29
CA ASP A 6 12.81 -6.93 -15.25
C ASP A 6 13.75 -7.95 -14.59
N VAL A 7 14.33 -7.63 -13.43
CA VAL A 7 15.33 -8.45 -12.74
C VAL A 7 14.70 -9.77 -12.29
N LEU A 8 13.57 -9.71 -11.57
CA LEU A 8 12.87 -10.91 -11.13
C LEU A 8 12.50 -11.82 -12.31
N ARG A 9 11.97 -11.24 -13.39
CA ARG A 9 11.63 -12.01 -14.59
C ARG A 9 12.86 -12.75 -15.13
N ALA A 10 14.01 -12.08 -15.22
CA ALA A 10 15.23 -12.69 -15.71
C ALA A 10 15.72 -13.82 -14.80
N GLU A 11 15.66 -13.63 -13.47
CA GLU A 11 16.04 -14.63 -12.47
C GLU A 11 15.13 -15.86 -12.50
N GLU A 12 13.81 -15.67 -12.59
CA GLU A 12 12.84 -16.77 -12.67
C GLU A 12 12.99 -17.54 -14.01
N LEU A 13 13.20 -16.85 -15.13
CA LEU A 13 13.48 -17.50 -16.41
C LEU A 13 14.78 -18.31 -16.37
N GLU A 14 15.82 -17.81 -15.71
CA GLU A 14 17.10 -18.53 -15.55
C GLU A 14 16.94 -19.75 -14.64
N TYR A 15 16.20 -19.61 -13.54
CA TYR A 15 15.85 -20.72 -12.65
C TYR A 15 15.12 -21.84 -13.40
N LEU A 16 14.12 -21.49 -14.22
CA LEU A 16 13.35 -22.45 -15.03
C LEU A 16 14.18 -23.23 -16.06
N ARG A 17 15.34 -22.72 -16.50
CA ARG A 17 16.21 -23.48 -17.42
C ARG A 17 16.81 -24.72 -16.76
N HIS A 18 16.96 -24.68 -15.45
CA HIS A 18 17.68 -25.69 -14.67
C HIS A 18 16.79 -26.42 -13.65
N ASN A 19 15.54 -25.97 -13.48
CA ASN A 19 14.63 -26.46 -12.45
C ASN A 19 13.19 -26.53 -12.98
N PRO A 20 12.34 -27.42 -12.43
CA PRO A 20 10.91 -27.39 -12.74
C PRO A 20 10.25 -26.07 -12.25
N PRO A 21 9.09 -25.68 -12.80
CA PRO A 21 8.36 -24.51 -12.34
C PRO A 21 8.01 -24.61 -10.85
N ARG A 22 8.19 -23.50 -10.12
CA ARG A 22 7.74 -23.43 -8.72
C ARG A 22 6.20 -23.53 -8.67
N PRO A 23 5.59 -24.11 -7.63
CA PRO A 23 4.14 -24.35 -7.56
C PRO A 23 3.25 -23.12 -7.79
N ARG A 24 3.77 -21.90 -7.56
CA ARG A 24 3.07 -20.62 -7.78
C ARG A 24 3.60 -19.81 -8.97
N ALA A 25 4.68 -20.25 -9.63
CA ALA A 25 5.33 -19.54 -10.72
C ALA A 25 5.32 -20.41 -11.99
N GLY A 26 4.12 -20.60 -12.55
CA GLY A 26 4.00 -21.12 -13.91
C GLY A 26 4.63 -20.15 -14.91
N ARG A 27 5.02 -20.65 -16.09
CA ARG A 27 5.64 -19.82 -17.14
C ARG A 27 4.84 -18.56 -17.48
N SER A 28 3.50 -18.67 -17.51
CA SER A 28 2.61 -17.52 -17.72
C SER A 28 2.71 -16.45 -16.63
N ALA A 29 2.89 -16.84 -15.36
CA ALA A 29 3.09 -15.90 -14.27
C ALA A 29 4.41 -15.13 -14.45
N ILE A 30 5.48 -15.82 -14.83
CA ILE A 30 6.78 -15.19 -15.09
C ILE A 30 6.72 -14.28 -16.33
N GLU A 31 5.98 -14.68 -17.36
CA GLU A 31 5.77 -13.86 -18.55
C GLU A 31 4.95 -12.59 -18.27
N SER A 32 4.16 -12.56 -17.19
CA SER A 32 3.44 -11.36 -16.73
C SER A 32 4.31 -10.39 -15.91
N MET A 33 5.52 -10.77 -15.52
CA MET A 33 6.46 -9.91 -14.78
C MET A 33 7.22 -8.98 -15.72
N GLY A 34 7.82 -7.92 -15.17
CA GLY A 34 8.73 -7.04 -15.90
C GLY A 34 8.07 -5.76 -16.42
N SER A 35 8.92 -4.78 -16.70
CA SER A 35 8.53 -3.39 -16.97
C SER A 35 7.67 -3.20 -18.23
N ALA A 36 7.65 -4.17 -19.14
CA ALA A 36 6.80 -4.16 -20.32
C ALA A 36 5.35 -4.61 -20.05
N ASN A 37 5.06 -5.16 -18.87
CA ASN A 37 3.76 -5.75 -18.52
C ASN A 37 2.97 -4.87 -17.53
N TYR A 38 3.07 -3.56 -17.71
CA TYR A 38 2.23 -2.59 -17.02
C TYR A 38 1.19 -2.07 -18.00
N TRP A 39 -0.05 -1.97 -17.56
CA TRP A 39 -1.16 -1.49 -18.37
C TRP A 39 -2.02 -0.48 -17.63
N ILE A 40 -2.68 0.36 -18.43
CA ILE A 40 -3.71 1.28 -17.96
C ILE A 40 -5.05 0.73 -18.41
N ALA A 41 -5.95 0.51 -17.46
CA ALA A 41 -7.36 0.27 -17.74
C ALA A 41 -8.14 1.56 -17.47
N VAL A 42 -9.07 1.92 -18.37
CA VAL A 42 -9.95 3.08 -18.21
C VAL A 42 -11.39 2.58 -18.13
N PHE A 43 -12.14 3.14 -17.20
CA PHE A 43 -13.54 2.81 -16.93
C PHE A 43 -14.39 4.09 -17.05
N GLY A 44 -15.51 4.02 -17.76
CA GLY A 44 -16.33 5.19 -18.04
C GLY A 44 -15.78 6.07 -19.17
N GLU A 45 -16.26 7.32 -19.25
CA GLU A 45 -15.93 8.28 -20.31
C GLU A 45 -15.23 9.52 -19.71
N PRO A 46 -13.90 9.64 -19.82
CA PRO A 46 -13.13 10.71 -19.17
C PRO A 46 -13.46 12.13 -19.63
N VAL A 47 -13.95 12.29 -20.87
CA VAL A 47 -14.14 13.62 -21.48
C VAL A 47 -15.53 14.18 -21.23
N ARG A 48 -16.56 13.32 -21.27
CA ARG A 48 -17.98 13.73 -21.22
C ARG A 48 -18.71 13.17 -20.01
N GLY A 49 -18.14 12.20 -19.31
CA GLY A 49 -18.73 11.61 -18.13
C GLY A 49 -18.42 12.44 -16.89
N ASN A 50 -19.38 12.49 -15.97
CA ASN A 50 -19.20 13.10 -14.64
C ASN A 50 -18.51 12.15 -13.66
N ALA A 51 -18.43 10.86 -14.00
CA ALA A 51 -17.72 9.83 -13.25
C ALA A 51 -16.95 8.91 -14.20
N TRP A 52 -15.66 8.72 -13.92
CA TRP A 52 -14.78 7.80 -14.63
C TRP A 52 -13.65 7.35 -13.71
N ALA A 53 -12.94 6.30 -14.09
CA ALA A 53 -11.81 5.80 -13.33
C ALA A 53 -10.71 5.29 -14.25
N TRP A 54 -9.51 5.21 -13.71
CA TRP A 54 -8.41 4.51 -14.37
C TRP A 54 -7.57 3.75 -13.35
N LEU A 55 -6.96 2.68 -13.81
CA LEU A 55 -6.13 1.78 -13.02
C LEU A 55 -4.80 1.61 -13.75
N LEU A 56 -3.70 1.99 -13.10
CA LEU A 56 -2.37 1.57 -13.52
C LEU A 56 -2.01 0.29 -12.77
N THR A 57 -1.72 -0.79 -13.48
CA THR A 57 -1.44 -2.08 -12.84
C THR A 57 -0.41 -2.90 -13.61
N GLY A 58 0.29 -3.75 -12.87
CA GLY A 58 1.25 -4.73 -13.34
C GLY A 58 1.56 -5.71 -12.21
N HIS A 59 2.66 -6.45 -12.31
CA HIS A 59 3.02 -7.48 -11.32
C HIS A 59 3.12 -6.97 -9.88
N HIS A 60 3.75 -5.80 -9.68
CA HIS A 60 3.94 -5.18 -8.36
C HIS A 60 3.28 -3.79 -8.23
N LEU A 61 2.25 -3.50 -9.03
CA LEU A 61 1.56 -2.21 -8.98
C LEU A 61 0.06 -2.39 -9.19
N GLY A 62 -0.70 -1.67 -8.38
CA GLY A 62 -2.13 -1.48 -8.56
C GLY A 62 -2.54 -0.14 -7.98
N ALA A 63 -2.56 0.90 -8.80
CA ALA A 63 -2.94 2.24 -8.42
C ALA A 63 -4.28 2.60 -9.06
N SER A 64 -5.33 2.68 -8.24
CA SER A 64 -6.69 2.99 -8.71
C SER A 64 -7.01 4.46 -8.48
N PHE A 65 -7.54 5.11 -9.51
CA PHE A 65 -7.94 6.50 -9.47
C PHE A 65 -9.39 6.61 -9.90
N THR A 66 -10.26 7.13 -9.03
CA THR A 66 -11.67 7.37 -9.37
C THR A 66 -11.93 8.87 -9.34
N CYS A 67 -12.43 9.38 -10.46
CA CYS A 67 -12.76 10.78 -10.69
C CYS A 67 -14.29 10.89 -10.75
N ALA A 68 -14.90 11.59 -9.82
CA ALA A 68 -16.34 11.81 -9.80
C ALA A 68 -16.66 13.21 -9.28
N ASP A 69 -17.48 13.96 -10.02
CA ASP A 69 -18.00 15.28 -9.61
C ASP A 69 -16.91 16.26 -9.12
N GLY A 70 -15.81 16.32 -9.88
CA GLY A 70 -14.65 17.19 -9.57
C GLY A 70 -13.76 16.70 -8.43
N ARG A 71 -14.00 15.50 -7.88
CA ARG A 71 -13.20 14.87 -6.83
C ARG A 71 -12.41 13.70 -7.39
N VAL A 72 -11.24 13.46 -6.80
CA VAL A 72 -10.37 12.33 -7.14
C VAL A 72 -9.98 11.58 -5.86
N THR A 73 -10.11 10.26 -5.88
CA THR A 73 -9.55 9.36 -4.88
C THR A 73 -8.48 8.50 -5.53
N ALA A 74 -7.38 8.29 -4.81
CA ALA A 74 -6.24 7.48 -5.24
C ALA A 74 -6.08 6.26 -4.31
N ALA A 75 -7.20 5.58 -4.04
CA ALA A 75 -7.25 4.39 -3.19
C ALA A 75 -8.12 3.30 -3.86
N PRO A 76 -7.67 2.03 -3.86
CA PRO A 76 -6.45 1.54 -3.22
C PRO A 76 -5.18 1.82 -4.04
N LEU A 77 -4.06 1.92 -3.33
CA LEU A 77 -2.70 2.01 -3.89
C LEU A 77 -1.89 0.83 -3.38
N PHE A 78 -1.58 -0.13 -4.26
CA PHE A 78 -0.68 -1.25 -4.00
C PHE A 78 0.65 -1.02 -4.73
N LEU A 79 1.76 -1.11 -4.00
CA LEU A 79 3.12 -1.03 -4.53
C LEU A 79 3.91 -2.24 -4.03
N GLY A 80 4.87 -2.68 -4.82
CA GLY A 80 5.79 -3.74 -4.42
C GLY A 80 7.06 -3.75 -5.24
N ALA A 81 7.98 -4.60 -4.83
CA ALA A 81 9.18 -4.88 -5.60
C ALA A 81 9.81 -6.20 -5.16
N GLN A 82 10.23 -6.97 -6.16
CA GLN A 82 11.14 -8.08 -5.98
C GLN A 82 12.16 -7.99 -7.13
N PRO A 83 13.47 -7.90 -6.85
CA PRO A 83 14.07 -7.84 -5.51
C PRO A 83 13.70 -6.57 -4.69
N LEU A 84 13.82 -6.56 -3.36
CA LEU A 84 13.74 -5.33 -2.55
C LEU A 84 14.97 -4.46 -2.80
N GLU A 85 16.14 -5.10 -2.92
CA GLU A 85 17.42 -4.49 -3.26
C GLU A 85 18.18 -5.43 -4.21
N ASP A 86 18.77 -4.85 -5.25
CA ASP A 86 19.75 -5.54 -6.09
C ASP A 86 21.12 -4.91 -5.81
N LEU A 87 22.15 -5.72 -5.56
CA LEU A 87 23.52 -5.28 -5.28
C LEU A 87 24.45 -5.39 -6.51
N THR A 88 23.97 -5.96 -7.61
CA THR A 88 24.83 -6.42 -8.72
C THR A 88 24.60 -5.66 -10.04
N ARG A 89 23.55 -4.85 -10.11
CA ARG A 89 23.07 -4.19 -11.34
C ARG A 89 23.21 -2.66 -11.26
N PRO A 90 22.86 -1.89 -12.32
CA PRO A 90 23.02 -0.43 -12.33
C PRO A 90 22.34 0.33 -11.17
N TYR A 91 21.39 -0.31 -10.48
CA TYR A 91 20.72 0.21 -9.28
C TYR A 91 21.31 -0.38 -7.97
N ALA A 92 22.57 -0.81 -7.98
CA ALA A 92 23.23 -1.43 -6.83
C ALA A 92 23.07 -0.58 -5.56
N GLY A 93 22.48 -1.17 -4.52
CA GLY A 93 22.26 -0.51 -3.22
C GLY A 93 21.02 0.40 -3.16
N PHE A 94 20.22 0.47 -4.23
CA PHE A 94 18.92 1.12 -4.19
C PHE A 94 17.90 0.17 -3.54
N VAL A 95 17.31 0.61 -2.44
CA VAL A 95 16.24 -0.10 -1.72
C VAL A 95 14.90 0.51 -2.11
N VAL A 96 14.05 -0.30 -2.75
CA VAL A 96 12.72 0.13 -3.19
C VAL A 96 11.80 0.32 -1.96
N LEU A 97 10.99 1.39 -1.97
CA LEU A 97 10.08 1.75 -0.85
C LEU A 97 10.79 1.97 0.49
N SER A 98 12.02 2.51 0.44
CA SER A 98 12.83 2.76 1.65
C SER A 98 12.22 3.82 2.56
N HIS A 99 11.54 4.83 2.03
CA HIS A 99 10.90 5.85 2.86
C HIS A 99 9.77 5.25 3.67
N GLU A 100 8.89 4.45 3.06
CA GLU A 100 7.78 3.77 3.72
C GLU A 100 8.28 2.82 4.83
N ALA A 101 9.39 2.12 4.58
CA ALA A 101 10.06 1.29 5.60
C ALA A 101 10.57 2.15 6.77
N ILE A 102 11.30 3.23 6.46
CA ILE A 102 11.88 4.15 7.46
C ILE A 102 10.77 4.81 8.30
N ARG A 103 9.69 5.28 7.68
CA ARG A 103 8.57 5.92 8.40
C ARG A 103 7.92 4.97 9.40
N GLY A 104 7.72 3.70 9.04
CA GLY A 104 7.24 2.69 9.98
C GLY A 104 8.21 2.46 11.14
N LEU A 105 9.51 2.37 10.84
CA LEU A 105 10.56 2.21 11.84
C LEU A 105 10.69 3.41 12.78
N ASP A 106 10.58 4.63 12.25
CA ASP A 106 10.59 5.86 13.03
C ASP A 106 9.48 5.83 14.10
N VAL A 107 8.26 5.39 13.71
CA VAL A 107 7.14 5.26 14.65
C VAL A 107 7.46 4.22 15.72
N VAL A 108 7.78 2.97 15.35
CA VAL A 108 7.97 1.89 16.35
C VAL A 108 9.16 2.15 17.28
N ASN A 109 10.25 2.72 16.76
CA ASN A 109 11.46 3.00 17.54
C ASN A 109 11.33 4.27 18.41
N SER A 110 10.29 5.09 18.20
CA SER A 110 9.99 6.24 19.07
C SER A 110 9.19 5.86 20.33
N LEU A 111 8.65 4.64 20.38
CA LEU A 111 7.76 4.21 21.46
C LEU A 111 8.53 3.94 22.76
N ASN A 112 7.94 4.32 23.89
CA ASN A 112 8.43 3.88 25.19
C ASN A 112 8.09 2.39 25.43
N PRO A 113 8.69 1.72 26.45
CA PRO A 113 8.50 0.28 26.66
C PRO A 113 7.03 -0.15 26.80
N GLU A 114 6.20 0.63 27.50
CA GLU A 114 4.78 0.36 27.71
C GLU A 114 3.98 0.45 26.42
N GLN A 115 4.23 1.47 25.60
CA GLN A 115 3.63 1.64 24.27
C GLN A 115 4.08 0.53 23.32
N ALA A 116 5.38 0.22 23.29
CA ALA A 116 5.95 -0.83 22.45
C ALA A 116 5.35 -2.21 22.77
N ARG A 117 5.05 -2.49 24.05
CA ARG A 117 4.38 -3.73 24.47
C ARG A 117 2.98 -3.89 23.86
N VAL A 118 2.33 -2.80 23.48
CA VAL A 118 0.99 -2.81 22.84
C VAL A 118 1.12 -2.78 21.32
N ALA A 119 2.03 -1.95 20.77
CA ALA A 119 2.22 -1.82 19.33
C ALA A 119 2.89 -3.06 18.70
N VAL A 120 3.90 -3.63 19.34
CA VAL A 120 4.65 -4.80 18.84
C VAL A 120 3.89 -6.07 19.22
N VAL A 121 3.10 -6.58 18.27
CA VAL A 121 2.24 -7.75 18.46
C VAL A 121 3.04 -9.05 18.43
N SER A 122 4.15 -9.07 17.68
CA SER A 122 5.05 -10.22 17.54
C SER A 122 6.45 -9.75 17.20
N THR A 123 7.48 -10.36 17.77
CA THR A 123 8.87 -10.16 17.32
C THR A 123 9.21 -11.02 16.11
N GLU A 124 8.40 -12.03 15.81
CA GLU A 124 8.52 -12.84 14.60
C GLU A 124 7.76 -12.20 13.44
N PRO A 125 8.34 -12.15 12.22
CA PRO A 125 7.65 -11.74 11.01
C PRO A 125 6.63 -12.80 10.60
N PHE A 126 5.36 -12.58 10.94
CA PHE A 126 4.34 -13.62 10.75
C PHE A 126 3.67 -13.59 9.36
N PHE A 127 3.66 -12.44 8.68
CA PHE A 127 2.95 -12.31 7.40
C PHE A 127 3.90 -12.33 6.22
N SER A 128 3.61 -13.22 5.28
CA SER A 128 4.29 -13.28 3.98
C SER A 128 3.69 -12.34 2.94
N ASP A 129 2.71 -11.50 3.31
CA ASP A 129 2.06 -10.55 2.39
C ASP A 129 1.19 -9.54 3.16
N VAL A 130 0.72 -8.48 2.48
CA VAL A 130 -0.34 -7.59 2.98
C VAL A 130 -1.68 -8.33 3.09
N LEU A 131 -2.48 -8.02 4.10
CA LEU A 131 -3.72 -8.73 4.39
C LEU A 131 -4.90 -8.22 3.57
N THR A 132 -4.90 -6.95 3.20
CA THR A 132 -5.97 -6.27 2.46
C THR A 132 -5.67 -6.10 0.97
N GLY A 133 -4.78 -6.94 0.42
CA GLY A 133 -4.46 -6.98 -1.01
C GLY A 133 -5.66 -7.26 -1.92
N VAL A 134 -5.39 -7.49 -3.21
CA VAL A 134 -6.43 -7.69 -4.24
C VAL A 134 -7.50 -8.71 -3.80
N GLY A 135 -8.77 -8.32 -3.90
CA GLY A 135 -9.92 -9.17 -3.51
C GLY A 135 -10.13 -9.35 -2.00
N ARG A 136 -9.26 -8.79 -1.15
CA ARG A 136 -9.23 -8.98 0.30
C ARG A 136 -9.56 -7.72 1.10
N ARG A 137 -10.30 -6.76 0.51
CA ARG A 137 -10.63 -5.47 1.13
C ARG A 137 -11.24 -5.56 2.54
N ASN A 138 -12.00 -6.61 2.82
CA ASN A 138 -12.72 -6.81 4.08
C ASN A 138 -11.98 -7.76 5.05
N SER A 139 -10.72 -8.09 4.78
CA SER A 139 -9.96 -9.03 5.60
C SER A 139 -9.59 -8.49 6.99
N LEU A 140 -9.71 -7.18 7.21
CA LEU A 140 -9.51 -6.53 8.49
C LEU A 140 -10.82 -5.96 9.03
N SER A 141 -11.29 -6.51 10.15
CA SER A 141 -12.54 -6.09 10.81
C SER A 141 -12.32 -5.46 12.19
N ARG A 142 -11.09 -5.46 12.69
CA ARG A 142 -10.72 -4.95 14.02
C ARG A 142 -9.44 -4.12 13.94
N PHE A 143 -9.38 -3.07 14.74
CA PHE A 143 -8.15 -2.36 15.03
C PHE A 143 -7.23 -3.23 15.91
N GLU A 144 -5.93 -3.04 15.81
CA GLU A 144 -4.91 -3.76 16.59
C GLU A 144 -3.73 -2.83 16.80
N GLY A 145 -3.04 -3.02 17.92
CA GLY A 145 -1.86 -2.25 18.27
C GLY A 145 -2.22 -1.01 19.07
N LEU A 146 -1.30 -0.07 19.09
CA LEU A 146 -1.36 1.12 19.92
C LEU A 146 -2.24 2.19 19.25
N PRO A 147 -3.31 2.68 19.91
CA PRO A 147 -4.07 3.81 19.38
C PRO A 147 -3.25 5.09 19.43
N ALA A 148 -3.45 5.97 18.44
CA ALA A 148 -2.78 7.26 18.36
C ALA A 148 -3.16 8.21 19.50
N SER A 149 -4.24 7.94 20.24
CA SER A 149 -4.59 8.64 21.49
C SER A 149 -3.50 8.49 22.57
N ASP A 150 -2.76 7.38 22.54
CA ASP A 150 -1.78 7.03 23.57
C ASP A 150 -0.36 7.47 23.17
N LEU A 151 -0.21 8.14 22.02
CA LEU A 151 1.03 8.75 21.56
C LEU A 151 1.18 10.17 22.11
N ASP A 152 2.41 10.52 22.46
CA ASP A 152 2.74 11.92 22.73
C ASP A 152 2.78 12.76 21.44
N ALA A 153 2.99 14.08 21.58
CA ALA A 153 3.00 14.99 20.44
C ALA A 153 4.13 14.72 19.44
N ALA A 154 5.30 14.27 19.89
CA ALA A 154 6.44 13.98 19.03
C ALA A 154 6.22 12.68 18.24
N GLN A 155 5.71 11.65 18.90
CA GLN A 155 5.37 10.37 18.29
C GLN A 155 4.20 10.51 17.30
N LYS A 156 3.19 11.31 17.64
CA LYS A 156 2.07 11.62 16.74
C LYS A 156 2.54 12.34 15.47
N LYS A 157 3.57 13.18 15.56
CA LYS A 157 4.18 13.80 14.38
C LYS A 157 4.83 12.77 13.46
N LEU A 158 5.51 11.77 14.01
CA LEU A 158 6.09 10.67 13.22
C LEU A 158 4.99 9.82 12.56
N LEU A 159 3.91 9.52 13.29
CA LEU A 159 2.75 8.83 12.76
C LEU A 159 2.12 9.59 11.59
N LEU A 160 1.95 10.91 11.72
CA LEU A 160 1.40 11.75 10.66
C LEU A 160 2.35 11.87 9.47
N ALA A 161 3.66 11.86 9.68
CA ALA A 161 4.63 11.78 8.57
C ALA A 161 4.52 10.46 7.79
N LEU A 162 4.23 9.34 8.48
CA LEU A 162 3.89 8.07 7.83
C LEU A 162 2.60 8.18 7.02
N VAL A 163 1.55 8.80 7.57
CA VAL A 163 0.29 9.04 6.82
C VAL A 163 0.55 9.85 5.56
N ASP A 164 1.30 10.95 5.68
CA ASP A 164 1.64 11.85 4.57
C ASP A 164 2.39 11.12 3.46
N GLU A 165 3.37 10.26 3.78
CA GLU A 165 4.15 9.48 2.80
C GLU A 165 3.24 8.72 1.82
N TYR A 166 2.12 8.19 2.32
CA TYR A 166 1.18 7.45 1.50
C TYR A 166 0.15 8.32 0.82
N VAL A 167 -0.52 9.20 1.58
CA VAL A 167 -1.65 9.99 1.08
C VAL A 167 -1.20 11.01 0.03
N ARG A 168 0.04 11.52 0.12
CA ARG A 168 0.60 12.49 -0.82
C ARG A 168 1.20 11.87 -2.09
N ASN A 169 1.04 10.56 -2.31
CA ASN A 169 1.21 9.97 -3.65
C ASN A 169 0.10 10.41 -4.63
N ALA A 170 -1.01 10.94 -4.11
CA ALA A 170 -2.07 11.54 -4.91
C ALA A 170 -1.73 12.99 -5.30
N ASP A 171 -2.49 13.54 -6.26
CA ASP A 171 -2.51 14.99 -6.51
C ASP A 171 -2.83 15.77 -5.23
N ALA A 172 -2.27 16.98 -5.10
CA ALA A 172 -2.35 17.78 -3.88
C ALA A 172 -3.79 17.96 -3.38
N ASP A 173 -4.74 18.27 -4.26
CA ASP A 173 -6.13 18.50 -3.86
C ASP A 173 -6.80 17.20 -3.37
N ALA A 174 -6.46 16.06 -3.97
CA ALA A 174 -6.95 14.75 -3.54
C ALA A 174 -6.35 14.35 -2.19
N ALA A 175 -5.05 14.57 -2.01
CA ALA A 175 -4.34 14.29 -0.76
C ALA A 175 -4.90 15.12 0.40
N GLU A 176 -5.05 16.43 0.24
CA GLU A 176 -5.60 17.30 1.29
C GLU A 176 -7.03 16.90 1.68
N ARG A 177 -7.88 16.53 0.71
CA ARG A 177 -9.23 16.02 0.99
C ARG A 177 -9.23 14.71 1.78
N HIS A 178 -8.29 13.81 1.51
CA HIS A 178 -8.16 12.55 2.23
C HIS A 178 -7.62 12.78 3.64
N LEU A 179 -6.59 13.62 3.80
CA LEU A 179 -6.07 14.04 5.11
C LEU A 179 -7.16 14.69 5.97
N ASP A 180 -7.96 15.59 5.40
CA ASP A 180 -9.12 16.18 6.06
C ASP A 180 -10.15 15.14 6.50
N ALA A 181 -10.41 14.13 5.67
CA ALA A 181 -11.33 13.05 6.02
C ALA A 181 -10.79 12.19 7.17
N ILE A 182 -9.49 11.88 7.17
CA ILE A 182 -8.80 11.18 8.26
C ILE A 182 -8.86 12.01 9.55
N GLN A 183 -8.61 13.31 9.47
CA GLN A 183 -8.71 14.23 10.61
C GLN A 183 -10.13 14.27 11.19
N ARG A 184 -11.16 14.42 10.34
CA ARG A 184 -12.57 14.44 10.76
C ARG A 184 -13.03 13.11 11.37
N ALA A 185 -12.51 11.99 10.89
CA ALA A 185 -12.76 10.67 11.47
C ALA A 185 -12.01 10.44 12.79
N GLY A 186 -11.08 11.33 13.15
CA GLY A 186 -10.31 11.31 14.37
C GLY A 186 -8.96 10.61 14.19
N ILE A 187 -7.87 11.39 14.17
CA ILE A 187 -6.50 10.87 14.15
C ILE A 187 -6.26 9.88 15.31
N ASP A 188 -6.85 10.17 16.47
CA ASP A 188 -6.73 9.34 17.67
C ASP A 188 -7.34 7.93 17.50
N GLN A 189 -8.15 7.71 16.47
CA GLN A 189 -8.72 6.39 16.11
C GLN A 189 -7.79 5.55 15.25
N LEU A 190 -6.65 6.11 14.78
CA LEU A 190 -5.63 5.33 14.09
C LEU A 190 -4.94 4.40 15.08
N HIS A 191 -4.77 3.14 14.71
CA HIS A 191 -4.03 2.16 15.49
C HIS A 191 -2.82 1.65 14.72
N PHE A 192 -1.66 1.68 15.37
CA PHE A 192 -0.41 1.23 14.81
C PHE A 192 0.00 -0.12 15.41
N SER A 193 0.19 -1.14 14.57
CA SER A 193 0.74 -2.43 14.98
C SER A 193 1.98 -2.81 14.19
N TRP A 194 2.88 -3.53 14.85
CA TRP A 194 4.18 -3.95 14.33
C TRP A 194 4.41 -5.44 14.55
N ARG A 195 5.08 -6.09 13.61
CA ARG A 195 5.57 -7.46 13.71
C ARG A 195 6.96 -7.59 13.09
N GLY A 196 7.85 -8.32 13.75
CA GLY A 196 9.21 -8.54 13.28
C GLY A 196 10.26 -7.65 13.97
N PRO A 197 11.54 -7.79 13.61
CA PRO A 197 12.64 -6.93 14.06
C PRO A 197 12.40 -5.44 13.77
N THR A 198 13.02 -4.56 14.56
CA THR A 198 12.90 -3.09 14.45
C THR A 198 14.22 -2.38 14.12
N ASN A 199 15.29 -3.15 13.83
CA ASN A 199 16.66 -2.64 13.75
C ASN A 199 17.20 -2.52 12.31
N ASP A 200 16.51 -3.03 11.30
CA ASP A 200 16.96 -2.99 9.90
C ASP A 200 15.77 -2.94 8.93
N VAL A 201 15.84 -2.01 7.96
CA VAL A 201 14.87 -1.84 6.88
C VAL A 201 14.79 -3.03 5.93
N ARG A 202 15.83 -3.87 5.89
CA ARG A 202 15.90 -5.06 5.04
C ARG A 202 15.39 -6.32 5.73
N SER A 203 15.33 -6.30 7.06
CA SER A 203 14.83 -7.45 7.79
C SER A 203 13.34 -7.65 7.51
N PRO A 204 12.83 -8.88 7.55
CA PRO A 204 11.42 -9.12 7.33
C PRO A 204 10.63 -8.52 8.49
N PHE A 205 9.74 -7.60 8.19
CA PHE A 205 8.82 -7.02 9.17
C PHE A 205 7.51 -6.67 8.49
N TYR A 206 6.50 -6.47 9.33
CA TYR A 206 5.20 -5.98 8.92
C TYR A 206 4.74 -4.88 9.86
N TYR A 207 4.24 -3.77 9.31
CA TYR A 207 3.45 -2.83 10.09
C TYR A 207 2.10 -2.59 9.48
N ARG A 208 1.17 -2.17 10.33
CA ARG A 208 -0.15 -1.73 9.94
C ARG A 208 -0.52 -0.44 10.65
N LEU A 209 -1.01 0.52 9.89
CA LEU A 209 -1.77 1.66 10.39
C LEU A 209 -3.22 1.50 9.98
N HIS A 210 -4.15 1.41 10.93
CA HIS A 210 -5.56 1.14 10.64
C HIS A 210 -6.47 2.08 11.43
N GLY A 211 -7.32 2.81 10.73
CA GLY A 211 -8.43 3.56 11.30
C GLY A 211 -9.60 3.67 10.31
N PRO A 212 -10.62 4.48 10.63
CA PRO A 212 -11.88 4.49 9.88
C PRO A 212 -11.75 4.92 8.40
N ARG A 213 -10.76 5.74 8.08
CA ARG A 213 -10.54 6.34 6.74
C ARG A 213 -9.19 5.99 6.11
N LEU A 214 -8.41 5.12 6.77
CA LEU A 214 -7.07 4.77 6.33
C LEU A 214 -6.69 3.37 6.80
N ILE A 215 -6.26 2.55 5.86
CA ILE A 215 -5.45 1.35 6.10
C ILE A 215 -4.14 1.57 5.36
N ILE A 216 -3.01 1.37 6.03
CA ILE A 216 -1.70 1.18 5.44
C ILE A 216 -1.17 -0.15 5.97
N GLU A 217 -0.70 -1.00 5.07
CA GLU A 217 0.09 -2.17 5.42
C GLU A 217 1.40 -2.15 4.65
N PHE A 218 2.48 -2.56 5.30
CA PHE A 218 3.80 -2.69 4.69
C PHE A 218 4.42 -3.99 5.15
N ALA A 219 4.94 -4.79 4.22
CA ALA A 219 5.46 -6.12 4.47
C ALA A 219 6.77 -6.32 3.71
N VAL A 220 7.88 -6.42 4.45
CA VAL A 220 9.14 -6.97 3.94
C VAL A 220 9.10 -8.48 4.13
N GLN A 221 9.32 -9.21 3.04
CA GLN A 221 9.22 -10.66 2.94
C GLN A 221 10.57 -11.28 2.62
N GLU A 222 10.75 -12.54 3.05
CA GLU A 222 11.88 -13.35 2.60
C GLU A 222 11.52 -14.21 1.38
N PRO A 223 12.46 -14.37 0.42
CA PRO A 223 13.69 -13.59 0.26
C PRO A 223 13.45 -12.30 -0.55
N ASN A 224 13.98 -11.18 -0.05
CA ASN A 224 14.24 -9.96 -0.83
C ASN A 224 13.01 -9.42 -1.60
N HIS A 225 11.87 -9.25 -0.92
CA HIS A 225 10.61 -8.84 -1.54
C HIS A 225 9.84 -7.89 -0.62
N VAL A 226 9.21 -6.87 -1.16
CA VAL A 226 8.38 -5.92 -0.40
C VAL A 226 7.02 -5.71 -1.05
N HIS A 227 5.98 -5.63 -0.22
CA HIS A 227 4.65 -5.20 -0.59
C HIS A 227 4.14 -4.12 0.35
N THR A 228 3.37 -3.20 -0.18
CA THR A 228 2.60 -2.25 0.61
C THR A 228 1.26 -1.97 -0.04
N ILE A 229 0.27 -1.64 0.79
CA ILE A 229 -1.04 -1.20 0.33
C ILE A 229 -1.58 -0.08 1.21
N MET A 230 -2.14 0.94 0.56
CA MET A 230 -2.98 1.96 1.19
C MET A 230 -4.42 1.84 0.68
N ARG A 231 -5.39 1.95 1.60
CA ARG A 231 -6.83 1.92 1.30
C ARG A 231 -7.57 2.96 2.16
N ASP A 232 -8.66 3.51 1.65
CA ASP A 232 -9.66 4.25 2.46
C ASP A 232 -10.87 3.31 2.68
N PRO A 233 -11.06 2.71 3.86
CA PRO A 233 -12.14 1.74 4.08
C PRO A 233 -13.55 2.25 3.73
N GLN A 234 -13.78 3.57 3.77
CA GLN A 234 -15.07 4.16 3.42
C GLN A 234 -15.17 4.55 1.95
N ASN A 235 -14.06 4.92 1.30
CA ASN A 235 -14.06 5.44 -0.07
C ASN A 235 -13.12 4.71 -1.03
N ASP A 236 -12.85 3.44 -0.75
CA ASP A 236 -12.09 2.54 -1.61
C ASP A 236 -12.74 2.48 -3.00
N TYR A 237 -11.96 2.66 -4.07
CA TYR A 237 -12.47 2.79 -5.45
C TYR A 237 -13.54 3.88 -5.65
N GLY A 238 -13.58 4.90 -4.78
CA GLY A 238 -14.57 5.98 -4.88
C GLY A 238 -16.00 5.56 -4.52
N MET A 239 -16.19 4.43 -3.85
CA MET A 239 -17.53 3.87 -3.58
C MET A 239 -18.47 4.83 -2.85
N ASP A 240 -17.97 5.67 -1.93
CA ASP A 240 -18.78 6.65 -1.21
C ASP A 240 -19.36 7.69 -2.19
N TRP A 241 -18.52 8.22 -3.08
CA TRP A 241 -18.94 9.23 -4.06
C TRP A 241 -19.76 8.65 -5.18
N LEU A 242 -19.43 7.44 -5.66
CA LEU A 242 -20.25 6.75 -6.65
C LEU A 242 -21.62 6.42 -6.09
N GLY A 243 -21.71 6.03 -4.81
CA GLY A 243 -22.98 5.86 -4.10
C GLY A 243 -23.80 7.16 -4.12
N LEU A 244 -23.22 8.27 -3.66
CA LEU A 244 -23.84 9.59 -3.70
C LEU A 244 -24.25 10.01 -5.11
N HIS A 245 -23.39 9.79 -6.12
CA HIS A 245 -23.69 10.08 -7.52
C HIS A 245 -24.93 9.32 -8.00
N TYR A 246 -25.06 8.03 -7.68
CA TYR A 246 -26.25 7.26 -8.02
C TYR A 246 -27.50 7.72 -7.28
N GLU A 247 -27.38 8.19 -6.04
CA GLU A 247 -28.50 8.74 -5.26
C GLU A 247 -28.97 10.10 -5.82
N GLU A 248 -28.03 11.01 -6.10
CA GLU A 248 -28.31 12.37 -6.58
C GLU A 248 -28.74 12.39 -8.05
N HIS A 249 -28.23 11.46 -8.88
CA HIS A 249 -28.55 11.36 -10.31
C HIS A 249 -29.50 10.21 -10.65
N ALA A 250 -30.24 9.65 -9.67
CA ALA A 250 -31.21 8.57 -9.83
C ALA A 250 -32.36 8.83 -10.85
N TYR A 251 -32.38 9.96 -11.57
CA TYR A 251 -33.44 10.36 -12.50
C TYR A 251 -32.94 11.05 -13.78
N SER A 252 -31.92 10.52 -14.45
CA SER A 252 -31.51 11.03 -15.79
C SER A 252 -31.67 10.04 -16.95
N ALA A 253 -32.20 8.84 -16.68
CA ALA A 253 -32.50 7.85 -17.72
C ALA A 253 -33.95 7.38 -17.62
N ARG A 254 -34.86 8.18 -18.15
CA ARG A 254 -36.17 7.75 -18.68
C ARG A 254 -36.40 8.44 -20.00
#